data_AF-B4L4M9-F1
#
_entry.id   AF-B4L4M9-F1
#
_cell.length_a   1.000
_cell.length_b   1.000
_cell.length_c   1.000
_cell.angle_alpha   90.00
_cell.angle_beta   90.00
_cell.angle_gamma   90.00
#
_symmetry.space_group_name_H-M   'P 1'
#
loop_
_entity.id
_entity.type
_entity.pdbx_description
1 polymer ?
#
loop_
_entity_poly.entity_id
_entity_poly.type
_entity_poly.pdbx_seq_one_letter_code
_entity_poly.pdbx_strand_id
1 'polypeptide(L)'
;MGKGKGKGKGKGKGKKKKPTIVAIPQPVVQECPVCPELPKLIQPLDPCPESTGPHDVTRAQPNHYPALLRIPETMAVVGSENGCYDSICKLLRAGFRCAERVFVMAPWGNYVVFRFHNNSDFIYFLYDGCTCDVNRFRYLDLSCGTAGFLFFTNMHDVISYIIQSRKTRLYLENLNKIAIDQIVEEYGAVTYTQKAKCMRFS
;
A
#
# COMPACT_ATOMS: atom_id res chain seq x y z
N MET A 1 -27.99 15.59 -72.48
CA MET A 1 -28.41 15.95 -71.10
C MET A 1 -27.33 16.84 -70.48
N GLY A 2 -27.72 17.88 -69.74
CA GLY A 2 -26.78 18.67 -68.92
C GLY A 2 -26.24 19.96 -69.55
N LYS A 3 -27.11 20.97 -69.76
CA LYS A 3 -26.75 22.40 -69.75
C LYS A 3 -26.07 22.72 -68.40
N GLY A 4 -25.14 23.64 -68.25
CA GLY A 4 -24.71 24.74 -69.08
C GLY A 4 -24.26 25.89 -68.16
N LYS A 5 -23.05 26.42 -68.44
CA LYS A 5 -22.58 27.81 -68.28
C LYS A 5 -23.10 28.66 -67.10
N GLY A 6 -22.14 29.27 -66.38
CA GLY A 6 -22.06 30.73 -66.34
C GLY A 6 -21.71 31.40 -65.00
N LYS A 7 -20.55 32.10 -65.00
CA LYS A 7 -20.23 33.46 -64.48
C LYS A 7 -21.16 34.05 -63.39
N GLY A 8 -20.70 34.64 -62.29
CA GLY A 8 -19.54 35.50 -62.06
C GLY A 8 -19.99 36.93 -61.64
N LYS A 9 -19.29 37.53 -60.65
CA LYS A 9 -19.43 38.90 -60.06
C LYS A 9 -20.71 39.16 -59.25
N GLY A 10 -20.73 39.90 -58.14
CA GLY A 10 -19.75 40.74 -57.45
C GLY A 10 -20.48 41.83 -56.67
N LYS A 11 -20.11 42.02 -55.39
CA LYS A 11 -20.28 43.18 -54.47
C LYS A 11 -21.62 43.92 -54.38
N GLY A 12 -22.12 44.02 -53.14
CA GLY A 12 -23.03 45.09 -52.69
C GLY A 12 -23.36 45.00 -51.20
N LYS A 13 -22.57 45.67 -50.36
CA LYS A 13 -22.88 45.90 -48.93
C LYS A 13 -23.97 46.98 -48.81
N GLY A 14 -25.00 46.74 -48.01
CA GLY A 14 -26.03 47.76 -47.74
C GLY A 14 -26.95 47.44 -46.56
N LYS A 15 -26.52 47.86 -45.37
CA LYS A 15 -27.31 48.34 -44.21
C LYS A 15 -28.47 47.50 -43.64
N LYS A 16 -28.17 46.97 -42.44
CA LYS A 16 -28.94 47.00 -41.17
C LYS A 16 -30.45 47.28 -41.26
N LYS A 17 -31.25 46.34 -40.73
CA LYS A 17 -32.33 46.58 -39.75
C LYS A 17 -32.53 45.31 -38.90
N LYS A 18 -32.31 45.43 -37.59
CA LYS A 18 -32.83 44.54 -36.53
C LYS A 18 -34.29 44.94 -36.23
N PRO A 19 -35.03 44.21 -35.40
CA PRO A 19 -35.18 42.76 -35.27
C PRO A 19 -36.68 42.37 -35.28
N THR A 20 -37.05 41.12 -35.57
CA THR A 20 -38.34 40.56 -35.12
C THR A 20 -38.17 39.07 -34.86
N ILE A 21 -38.77 38.67 -33.76
CA ILE A 21 -38.58 37.45 -32.96
C ILE A 21 -39.08 36.21 -33.72
N VAL A 22 -38.27 35.16 -33.73
CA VAL A 22 -38.73 33.80 -34.03
C VAL A 22 -38.36 32.93 -32.83
N ALA A 23 -39.36 32.24 -32.30
CA ALA A 23 -39.29 31.43 -31.10
C ALA A 23 -38.20 30.36 -31.19
N ILE A 24 -37.36 30.28 -30.15
CA ILE A 24 -36.42 29.18 -29.96
C ILE A 24 -37.16 28.10 -29.16
N PRO A 25 -37.22 26.83 -29.61
CA PRO A 25 -37.75 25.74 -28.80
C PRO A 25 -36.90 25.55 -27.55
N GLN A 26 -37.56 25.30 -26.42
CA GLN A 26 -36.90 25.09 -25.12
C GLN A 26 -35.83 23.98 -25.20
N PRO A 27 -34.66 24.15 -24.55
CA PRO A 27 -33.73 23.05 -24.40
C PRO A 27 -34.30 22.07 -23.36
N VAL A 28 -34.44 20.82 -23.78
CA VAL A 28 -34.68 19.69 -22.87
C VAL A 28 -33.49 19.61 -21.92
N VAL A 29 -33.70 19.98 -20.67
CA VAL A 29 -32.72 19.73 -19.60
C VAL A 29 -32.79 18.24 -19.32
N GLN A 30 -31.87 17.47 -19.91
CA GLN A 30 -31.65 16.10 -19.46
C GLN A 30 -31.02 16.17 -18.06
N GLU A 31 -31.80 15.79 -17.05
CA GLU A 31 -31.31 15.61 -15.69
C GLU A 31 -30.21 14.54 -15.69
N CYS A 32 -29.05 14.89 -15.14
CA CYS A 32 -27.98 13.92 -14.91
C CYS A 32 -28.50 12.80 -14.01
N PRO A 33 -28.18 11.52 -14.27
CA PRO A 33 -28.52 10.46 -13.34
C PRO A 33 -27.91 10.75 -11.97
N VAL A 34 -28.72 10.60 -10.92
CA VAL A 34 -28.37 10.83 -9.52
C VAL A 34 -27.02 10.17 -9.23
N CYS A 35 -26.04 10.99 -8.85
CA CYS A 35 -24.76 10.47 -8.36
C CYS A 35 -25.05 9.59 -7.14
N PRO A 36 -24.50 8.37 -7.04
CA PRO A 36 -24.67 7.55 -5.85
C PRO A 36 -24.20 8.36 -4.64
N GLU A 37 -25.07 8.46 -3.62
CA GLU A 37 -24.76 9.14 -2.35
C GLU A 37 -23.42 8.61 -1.83
N LEU A 38 -22.50 9.52 -1.53
CA LEU A 38 -21.24 9.18 -0.87
C LEU A 38 -21.60 8.44 0.44
N PRO A 39 -20.98 7.29 0.73
CA PRO A 39 -21.29 6.54 1.94
C PRO A 39 -21.24 7.47 3.15
N LYS A 40 -22.37 7.53 3.87
CA LYS A 40 -22.48 8.32 5.10
C LYS A 40 -21.31 7.93 6.00
N LEU A 41 -20.62 8.97 6.46
CA LEU A 41 -19.45 8.96 7.34
C LEU A 41 -19.34 7.63 8.11
N ILE A 42 -18.25 6.89 7.86
CA ILE A 42 -17.87 5.72 8.64
C ILE A 42 -18.05 6.09 10.12
N GLN A 43 -18.91 5.37 10.82
CA GLN A 43 -19.11 5.55 12.26
C GLN A 43 -17.73 5.52 12.92
N PRO A 44 -17.43 6.41 13.90
CA PRO A 44 -16.20 6.32 14.65
C PRO A 44 -16.08 4.87 15.15
N LEU A 45 -14.99 4.20 14.75
CA LEU A 45 -14.65 2.89 15.30
C LEU A 45 -14.77 3.00 16.82
N ASP A 46 -15.53 2.09 17.44
CA ASP A 46 -15.65 2.03 18.90
C ASP A 46 -14.26 2.19 19.51
N PRO A 47 -14.07 3.06 20.52
CA PRO A 47 -12.79 3.23 21.17
C PRO A 47 -12.26 1.85 21.54
N CYS A 48 -11.08 1.48 21.04
CA CYS A 48 -10.43 0.24 21.44
C CYS A 48 -10.42 0.25 22.98
N PRO A 49 -11.01 -0.76 23.64
CA PRO A 49 -11.05 -0.81 25.09
C PRO A 49 -9.62 -0.72 25.59
N GLU A 50 -9.34 0.34 26.36
CA GLU A 50 -8.01 0.62 26.90
C GLU A 50 -7.48 -0.63 27.59
N SER A 51 -6.46 -1.25 26.98
CA SER A 51 -5.78 -2.41 27.54
C SER A 51 -5.06 -1.98 28.81
N THR A 52 -5.71 -2.21 29.95
CA THR A 52 -5.20 -1.92 31.30
C THR A 52 -4.81 -3.20 32.05
N GLY A 53 -4.82 -4.35 31.37
CA GLY A 53 -4.46 -5.65 31.94
C GLY A 53 -3.09 -6.15 31.45
N PRO A 54 -2.44 -7.06 32.20
CA PRO A 54 -1.21 -7.71 31.76
C PRO A 54 -1.52 -8.52 30.50
N HIS A 55 -0.76 -8.24 29.43
CA HIS A 55 -0.80 -8.83 28.09
C HIS A 55 -1.42 -10.24 28.01
N ASP A 56 -2.74 -10.32 27.80
CA ASP A 56 -3.43 -11.59 27.59
C ASP A 56 -3.54 -11.85 26.08
N VAL A 57 -2.80 -12.85 25.62
CA VAL A 57 -2.64 -13.20 24.20
C VAL A 57 -3.96 -13.73 23.58
N THR A 58 -4.94 -14.07 24.42
CA THR A 58 -6.28 -14.51 24.01
C THR A 58 -7.12 -13.42 23.33
N ARG A 59 -6.69 -12.16 23.33
CA ARG A 59 -7.44 -11.07 22.69
C ARG A 59 -7.03 -10.72 21.27
N ALA A 60 -5.96 -11.32 20.72
CA ALA A 60 -5.51 -11.03 19.37
C ALA A 60 -6.60 -11.41 18.34
N GLN A 61 -7.36 -10.43 17.86
CA GLN A 61 -8.41 -10.64 16.88
C GLN A 61 -7.78 -10.83 15.49
N PRO A 62 -7.90 -12.01 14.86
CA PRO A 62 -7.48 -12.20 13.48
C PRO A 62 -8.30 -11.23 12.62
N ASN A 63 -7.65 -10.50 11.71
CA ASN A 63 -8.23 -9.45 10.85
C ASN A 63 -8.39 -8.04 11.44
N HIS A 64 -8.06 -7.82 12.72
CA HIS A 64 -7.98 -6.46 13.25
C HIS A 64 -6.56 -5.92 13.12
N TYR A 65 -6.44 -4.64 12.75
CA TYR A 65 -5.15 -3.97 12.79
C TYR A 65 -4.68 -3.79 14.24
N PRO A 66 -3.38 -3.90 14.52
CA PRO A 66 -2.87 -3.63 15.86
C PRO A 66 -3.15 -2.19 16.27
N ALA A 67 -3.38 -1.98 17.56
CA ALA A 67 -3.54 -0.65 18.13
C ALA A 67 -2.16 0.00 18.39
N LEU A 68 -2.17 1.23 18.91
CA LEU A 68 -0.97 1.90 19.38
C LEU A 68 -0.95 1.96 20.91
N LEU A 69 0.15 1.47 21.49
CA LEU A 69 0.53 1.69 22.87
C LEU A 69 0.77 3.17 23.14
N ARG A 70 0.45 3.60 24.36
CA ARG A 70 0.78 4.94 24.86
C ARG A 70 2.28 5.12 25.12
N ILE A 71 2.94 4.05 25.55
CA ILE A 71 4.35 4.04 25.94
C ILE A 71 5.08 3.07 25.01
N PRO A 72 6.23 3.45 24.43
CA PRO A 72 6.97 2.56 23.55
C PRO A 72 7.63 1.42 24.34
N GLU A 73 7.56 0.22 23.80
CA GLU A 73 8.30 -0.93 24.33
C GLU A 73 9.76 -0.95 23.84
N THR A 74 10.56 -1.79 24.49
CA THR A 74 11.93 -2.06 24.07
C THR A 74 11.95 -2.84 22.76
N MET A 75 12.95 -2.55 21.94
CA MET A 75 13.16 -3.25 20.68
C MET A 75 14.65 -3.46 20.48
N ALA A 76 15.04 -4.69 20.20
CA ALA A 76 16.41 -5.01 19.80
C ALA A 76 16.56 -4.82 18.29
N VAL A 77 17.76 -4.41 17.87
CA VAL A 77 18.13 -4.29 16.46
C VAL A 77 19.27 -5.25 16.20
N VAL A 78 19.11 -6.12 15.20
CA VAL A 78 20.11 -7.12 14.83
C VAL A 78 20.33 -7.14 13.33
N GLY A 79 21.55 -7.40 12.89
CA GLY A 79 21.90 -7.44 11.48
C GLY A 79 22.75 -8.65 11.13
N SER A 80 22.35 -9.38 10.08
CA SER A 80 23.11 -10.50 9.52
C SER A 80 23.70 -10.08 8.18
N GLU A 81 25.03 -10.07 8.09
CA GLU A 81 25.74 -9.70 6.86
C GLU A 81 25.65 -10.78 5.77
N ASN A 82 25.65 -12.06 6.17
CA ASN A 82 25.57 -13.19 5.23
C ASN A 82 24.14 -13.74 5.06
N GLY A 83 23.21 -13.38 5.96
CA GLY A 83 21.84 -13.88 5.97
C GLY A 83 21.73 -15.39 6.20
N CYS A 84 22.77 -16.07 6.71
CA CYS A 84 22.69 -17.52 6.90
C CYS A 84 21.82 -17.87 8.11
N TYR A 85 21.26 -19.08 8.10
CA TYR A 85 20.40 -19.58 9.16
C TYR A 85 21.03 -19.45 10.55
N ASP A 86 22.27 -19.91 10.71
CA ASP A 86 22.96 -19.87 12.00
C ASP A 86 23.22 -18.44 12.49
N SER A 87 23.52 -17.51 11.59
CA SER A 87 23.71 -16.10 11.91
C SER A 87 22.40 -15.50 12.41
N ILE A 88 21.31 -15.64 11.65
CA ILE A 88 19.99 -15.11 12.02
C ILE A 88 19.50 -15.77 13.32
N CYS A 89 19.69 -17.07 13.48
CA CYS A 89 19.28 -17.80 14.69
C CYS A 89 20.00 -17.30 15.95
N LYS A 90 21.33 -17.11 15.88
CA LYS A 90 22.12 -16.54 16.99
C LYS A 90 21.66 -15.11 17.31
N LEU A 91 21.42 -14.30 16.30
CA LEU A 91 21.00 -12.90 16.45
C LEU A 91 19.60 -12.78 17.05
N LEU A 92 18.62 -13.56 16.57
CA LEU A 92 17.27 -13.58 17.14
C LEU A 92 17.29 -14.04 18.59
N ARG A 93 18.02 -15.13 18.91
CA ARG A 93 18.18 -15.57 20.30
C ARG A 93 18.80 -14.49 21.18
N ALA A 94 19.80 -13.77 20.67
CA ALA A 94 20.42 -12.67 21.39
C ALA A 94 19.46 -11.48 21.59
N GLY A 95 18.75 -11.07 20.54
CA GLY A 95 17.78 -9.97 20.59
C GLY A 95 16.64 -10.25 21.56
N PHE A 96 16.10 -11.47 21.53
CA PHE A 96 15.03 -11.91 22.43
C PHE A 96 15.44 -12.10 23.89
N ARG A 97 16.74 -11.97 24.24
CA ARG A 97 17.14 -11.85 25.65
C ARG A 97 16.93 -10.44 26.21
N CYS A 98 16.78 -9.44 25.33
CA CYS A 98 16.73 -8.03 25.72
C CYS A 98 15.39 -7.35 25.41
N ALA A 99 14.64 -7.87 24.45
CA ALA A 99 13.35 -7.30 24.04
C ALA A 99 12.44 -8.37 23.42
N GLU A 100 11.12 -8.20 23.56
CA GLU A 100 10.12 -9.03 22.87
C GLU A 100 9.94 -8.65 21.40
N ARG A 101 10.54 -7.53 20.97
CA ARG A 101 10.47 -6.99 19.61
C ARG A 101 11.87 -6.93 19.05
N VAL A 102 12.08 -7.49 17.86
CA VAL A 102 13.40 -7.54 17.21
C VAL A 102 13.28 -7.08 15.77
N PHE A 103 13.98 -5.99 15.44
CA PHE A 103 14.20 -5.56 14.06
C PHE A 103 15.39 -6.32 13.49
N VAL A 104 15.16 -7.10 12.45
CA VAL A 104 16.15 -7.96 11.80
C VAL A 104 16.51 -7.38 10.44
N MET A 105 17.77 -7.06 10.23
CA MET A 105 18.33 -6.67 8.93
C MET A 105 19.00 -7.88 8.29
N ALA A 106 18.53 -8.25 7.11
CA ALA A 106 19.17 -9.24 6.24
C ALA A 106 19.59 -8.58 4.91
N PRO A 107 20.51 -9.17 4.13
CA PRO A 107 21.03 -8.52 2.92
C PRO A 107 19.98 -8.24 1.83
N TRP A 108 18.83 -8.93 1.89
CA TRP A 108 17.73 -8.80 0.93
C TRP A 108 16.48 -8.14 1.52
N GLY A 109 16.45 -7.81 2.82
CA GLY A 109 15.23 -7.32 3.44
C GLY A 109 15.34 -7.05 4.93
N ASN A 110 14.44 -6.20 5.40
CA ASN A 110 14.27 -5.89 6.82
C ASN A 110 12.97 -6.52 7.31
N TYR A 111 12.99 -6.99 8.55
CA TYR A 111 11.86 -7.67 9.18
C TYR A 111 11.68 -7.19 10.61
N VAL A 112 10.46 -7.29 11.11
CA VAL A 112 10.19 -7.10 12.55
C VAL A 112 9.57 -8.37 13.10
N VAL A 113 10.22 -8.97 14.09
CA VAL A 113 9.72 -10.16 14.78
C VAL A 113 9.26 -9.75 16.16
N PHE A 114 8.01 -10.06 16.46
CA PHE A 114 7.44 -9.95 17.79
C PHE A 114 7.34 -11.34 18.40
N ARG A 115 7.72 -11.48 19.66
CA ARG A 115 7.55 -12.68 20.46
C ARG A 115 6.49 -12.42 21.52
N PHE A 116 5.57 -13.36 21.68
CA PHE A 116 4.53 -13.32 22.70
C PHE A 116 4.55 -14.62 23.51
N HIS A 117 4.29 -14.49 24.80
CA HIS A 117 4.16 -15.61 25.71
C HIS A 117 2.76 -16.22 25.60
N ASN A 118 2.67 -17.49 25.20
CA ASN A 118 1.43 -18.27 25.25
C ASN A 118 1.61 -19.41 26.26
N ASN A 119 1.22 -19.15 27.51
CA ASN A 119 1.46 -20.05 28.64
C ASN A 119 2.95 -20.38 28.81
N SER A 120 3.36 -21.61 28.47
CA SER A 120 4.74 -22.10 28.54
C SER A 120 5.55 -21.90 27.25
N ASP A 121 4.87 -21.62 26.13
CA ASP A 121 5.48 -21.56 24.81
C ASP A 121 5.53 -20.12 24.28
N PHE A 122 6.36 -19.93 23.26
CA PHE A 122 6.46 -18.67 22.55
C PHE A 122 5.77 -18.77 21.19
N ILE A 123 4.96 -17.77 20.87
CA ILE A 123 4.46 -17.54 19.52
C ILE A 123 5.15 -16.33 18.91
N TYR A 124 5.20 -16.28 17.58
CA TYR A 124 5.93 -15.26 16.85
C TYR A 124 5.06 -14.63 15.78
N PHE A 125 5.17 -13.31 15.66
CA PHE A 125 4.56 -12.53 14.58
C PHE A 125 5.66 -11.84 13.78
N LEU A 126 5.64 -12.02 12.47
CA LEU A 126 6.62 -11.46 11.55
C LEU A 126 5.98 -10.41 10.65
N TYR A 127 6.58 -9.23 10.61
CA TYR A 127 6.33 -8.24 9.59
C TYR A 127 7.39 -8.37 8.49
N ASP A 128 6.95 -8.72 7.28
CA ASP A 128 7.77 -8.68 6.06
C ASP A 128 7.24 -7.57 5.14
N GLY A 129 7.80 -6.37 5.29
CA GLY A 129 7.37 -5.20 4.54
C GLY A 129 8.38 -4.05 4.60
N CYS A 130 8.27 -3.11 3.66
CA CYS A 130 9.06 -1.90 3.70
C CYS A 130 8.50 -0.94 4.77
N THR A 131 9.34 -0.54 5.72
CA THR A 131 9.03 0.54 6.65
C THR A 131 10.10 1.62 6.55
N CYS A 132 9.66 2.88 6.42
CA CYS A 132 10.54 4.03 6.57
C CYS A 132 10.69 4.46 8.05
N ASP A 133 9.78 3.98 8.91
CA ASP A 133 9.74 4.31 10.33
C ASP A 133 9.78 3.03 11.17
N VAL A 134 10.98 2.68 11.64
CA VAL A 134 11.19 1.53 12.54
C VAL A 134 10.61 1.80 13.93
N ASN A 135 10.51 3.07 14.35
CA ASN A 135 10.00 3.43 15.67
C ASN A 135 8.51 3.12 15.80
N ARG A 136 7.74 3.13 14.69
CA ARG A 136 6.34 2.71 14.68
C ARG A 136 6.12 1.35 15.37
N PHE A 137 7.02 0.40 15.17
CA PHE A 137 6.89 -0.94 15.73
C PHE A 137 7.11 -1.00 17.25
N ARG A 138 7.68 0.04 17.86
CA ARG A 138 7.80 0.15 19.32
C ARG A 138 6.47 0.50 19.99
N TYR A 139 5.56 1.10 19.22
CA TYR A 139 4.25 1.51 19.69
C TYR A 139 3.15 0.51 19.29
N LEU A 140 3.41 -0.50 18.47
CA LEU A 140 2.34 -1.44 18.09
C LEU A 140 1.91 -2.31 19.27
N ASP A 141 0.61 -2.45 19.47
CA ASP A 141 0.00 -3.38 20.40
C ASP A 141 -0.67 -4.53 19.66
N LEU A 142 0.00 -5.69 19.62
CA LEU A 142 -0.55 -6.88 18.95
C LEU A 142 -1.63 -7.60 19.78
N SER A 143 -1.90 -7.19 21.02
CA SER A 143 -3.02 -7.75 21.80
C SER A 143 -4.39 -7.34 21.23
N CYS A 144 -4.44 -6.21 20.50
CA CYS A 144 -5.66 -5.69 19.89
C CYS A 144 -5.91 -6.25 18.48
N GLY A 145 -4.88 -6.72 17.79
CA GLY A 145 -4.99 -7.18 16.41
C GLY A 145 -3.65 -7.55 15.79
N THR A 146 -3.67 -8.47 14.84
CA THR A 146 -2.48 -9.04 14.19
C THR A 146 -2.52 -8.94 12.66
N ALA A 147 -3.46 -8.16 12.10
CA ALA A 147 -3.55 -7.98 10.65
C ALA A 147 -2.26 -7.36 10.08
N GLY A 148 -1.78 -7.94 8.98
CA GLY A 148 -0.53 -7.55 8.33
C GLY A 148 0.72 -8.26 8.88
N PHE A 149 0.57 -9.17 9.83
CA PHE A 149 1.66 -10.00 10.36
C PHE A 149 1.46 -11.46 10.03
N LEU A 150 2.56 -12.17 9.80
CA LEU A 150 2.59 -13.62 9.61
C LEU A 150 2.75 -14.29 10.97
N PHE A 151 1.92 -15.29 11.25
CA PHE A 151 1.93 -16.04 12.51
C PHE A 151 2.80 -17.30 12.40
N PHE A 152 3.61 -17.54 13.43
CA PHE A 152 4.43 -18.74 13.57
C PHE A 152 4.41 -19.25 15.00
N THR A 153 4.40 -20.58 15.16
CA THR A 153 4.52 -21.24 16.47
C THR A 153 5.96 -21.50 16.87
N ASN A 154 6.90 -21.44 15.91
CA ASN A 154 8.31 -21.72 16.15
C ASN A 154 9.21 -20.64 15.52
N MET A 155 10.23 -20.22 16.26
CA MET A 155 11.26 -19.29 15.77
C MET A 155 11.99 -19.85 14.54
N HIS A 156 12.16 -21.16 14.44
CA HIS A 156 12.80 -21.80 13.30
C HIS A 156 12.01 -21.62 12.00
N ASP A 157 10.69 -21.56 12.08
CA ASP A 157 9.82 -21.30 10.93
C ASP A 157 9.93 -19.84 10.49
N VAL A 158 10.04 -18.90 11.44
CA VAL A 158 10.32 -17.48 11.17
C VAL A 158 11.63 -17.35 10.40
N ILE A 159 12.70 -18.01 10.85
CA ILE A 159 14.01 -17.95 10.19
C ILE A 159 13.92 -18.55 8.79
N SER A 160 13.25 -19.70 8.65
CA SER A 160 13.05 -20.37 7.37
C SER A 160 12.31 -19.47 6.38
N TYR A 161 11.27 -18.77 6.84
CA TYR A 161 10.57 -17.77 6.04
C TYR A 161 11.49 -16.63 5.61
N ILE A 162 12.24 -16.03 6.53
CA ILE A 162 13.19 -14.93 6.23
C ILE A 162 14.15 -15.35 5.12
N ILE A 163 14.72 -16.55 5.20
CA ILE A 163 15.62 -17.09 4.18
C ILE A 163 14.90 -17.34 2.86
N GLN A 164 13.71 -17.94 2.89
CA GLN A 164 12.96 -18.26 1.68
C GLN A 164 12.48 -17.01 0.94
N SER A 165 12.14 -15.95 1.68
CA SER A 165 11.69 -14.68 1.12
C SER A 165 12.72 -14.03 0.18
N ARG A 166 14.01 -14.37 0.31
CA ARG A 166 15.06 -14.00 -0.66
C ARG A 166 14.70 -14.45 -2.08
N LYS A 167 14.24 -15.69 -2.24
CA LYS A 167 13.89 -16.26 -3.55
C LYS A 167 12.69 -15.53 -4.14
N THR A 168 11.68 -15.25 -3.32
CA THR A 168 10.48 -14.50 -3.72
C THR A 168 10.83 -13.09 -4.17
N ARG A 169 11.69 -12.38 -3.42
CA ARG A 169 12.15 -11.03 -3.78
C ARG A 169 12.91 -11.02 -5.11
N LEU A 170 13.88 -11.92 -5.28
CA LEU A 170 14.62 -12.04 -6.54
C LEU A 170 13.71 -12.38 -7.73
N TYR A 171 12.70 -13.23 -7.51
CA TYR A 171 11.70 -13.54 -8.53
C TYR A 171 10.88 -12.30 -8.92
N LEU A 172 10.38 -11.54 -7.94
CA LEU A 172 9.61 -10.31 -8.18
C LEU A 172 10.46 -9.23 -8.85
N GLU A 173 11.71 -9.06 -8.45
CA GLU A 173 12.66 -8.14 -9.10
C GLU A 173 12.89 -8.51 -10.57
N ASN A 174 13.05 -9.80 -10.87
CA ASN A 174 13.20 -10.28 -12.23
C ASN A 174 11.93 -10.06 -13.06
N LEU A 175 10.75 -10.33 -12.50
CA LEU A 175 9.48 -10.04 -13.18
C LEU A 175 9.31 -8.54 -13.45
N ASN A 176 9.61 -7.68 -12.47
CA ASN A 176 9.57 -6.23 -12.63
C ASN A 176 10.51 -5.78 -13.74
N LYS A 177 11.72 -6.35 -13.80
CA LYS A 177 12.67 -6.06 -14.88
C LYS A 177 12.09 -6.44 -16.25
N ILE A 178 11.55 -7.65 -16.40
CA ILE A 178 10.94 -8.10 -17.66
C ILE A 178 9.78 -7.19 -18.07
N ALA A 179 8.92 -6.80 -17.14
CA ALA A 179 7.80 -5.90 -17.42
C ALA A 179 8.29 -4.51 -17.84
N ILE A 180 9.32 -3.98 -17.19
CA ILE A 180 9.93 -2.70 -17.57
C ILE A 180 10.54 -2.80 -18.97
N ASP A 181 11.28 -3.87 -19.26
CA ASP A 181 11.91 -4.10 -20.57
C ASP A 181 10.85 -4.16 -21.68
N GLN A 182 9.72 -4.84 -21.46
CA GLN A 182 8.58 -4.86 -22.40
C GLN A 182 7.96 -3.48 -22.63
N ILE A 183 7.75 -2.70 -21.56
CA ILE A 183 7.20 -1.34 -21.68
C ILE A 183 8.16 -0.44 -22.45
N VAL A 184 9.47 -0.57 -22.21
CA VAL A 184 10.50 0.19 -22.92
C VAL A 184 10.57 -0.22 -24.39
N GLU A 185 10.40 -1.50 -24.71
CA GLU A 185 10.34 -1.99 -26.09
C GLU A 185 9.09 -1.46 -26.83
N GLU A 186 7.91 -1.48 -26.19
CA GLU A 186 6.65 -1.07 -26.80
C GLU A 186 6.53 0.46 -26.96
N TYR A 187 7.00 1.23 -25.99
CA TYR A 187 6.78 2.69 -25.95
C TYR A 187 8.07 3.53 -26.10
N GLY A 188 9.24 2.91 -26.14
CA GLY A 188 10.54 3.59 -26.12
C GLY A 188 10.92 4.14 -24.73
N ALA A 189 12.22 4.18 -24.41
CA ALA A 189 12.71 4.57 -23.08
C ALA A 189 12.29 5.99 -22.61
N VAL A 190 11.99 6.89 -23.55
CA VAL A 190 11.68 8.30 -23.27
C VAL A 190 10.26 8.50 -22.72
N THR A 191 9.31 7.63 -23.07
CA THR A 191 7.90 7.75 -22.62
C THR A 191 7.66 7.12 -21.25
N TYR A 192 8.41 6.07 -20.88
CA TYR A 192 8.33 5.42 -19.56
C TYR A 192 8.63 6.40 -18.41
N THR A 193 9.68 7.23 -18.56
CA THR A 193 10.07 8.21 -17.53
C THR A 193 9.03 9.32 -17.32
N GLN A 194 8.22 9.65 -18.33
CA GLN A 194 7.14 10.63 -18.21
C GLN A 194 5.90 10.03 -17.53
N LYS A 195 5.50 8.81 -17.90
CA LYS A 195 4.36 8.11 -17.25
C LYS A 195 4.63 7.77 -15.78
N ALA A 196 5.85 7.33 -15.43
CA ALA A 196 6.23 7.04 -14.05
C ALA A 196 6.24 8.29 -13.14
N LYS A 197 6.46 9.48 -13.72
CA LYS A 197 6.35 10.77 -13.01
C LYS A 197 4.90 11.21 -12.81
N CYS A 198 4.03 10.95 -13.77
CA CYS A 198 2.60 11.29 -13.67
C CYS A 198 1.80 10.38 -12.72
N MET A 199 2.25 9.15 -12.44
CA MET A 199 1.55 8.25 -11.48
C MET A 199 1.96 8.44 -10.02
N ARG A 200 2.79 9.44 -9.68
CA ARG A 200 3.16 9.76 -8.29
C ARG A 200 2.39 10.92 -7.68
N PHE A 201 1.41 11.48 -8.40
CA PHE A 201 0.50 12.49 -7.87
C PHE A 201 -0.91 12.28 -8.44
N SER A 202 -1.73 11.55 -7.70
CA SER A 202 -3.19 11.63 -7.71
C SER A 202 -3.71 10.99 -6.44
#